data_AF-A0A5C7F5Z8-F1
#
_entry.id   AF-A0A5C7F5Z8-F1
#
_cell.length_a   1.000
_cell.length_b   1.000
_cell.length_c   1.000
_cell.angle_alpha   90.00
_cell.angle_beta   90.00
_cell.angle_gamma   90.00
#
_symmetry.space_group_name_H-M   'P 1'
#
loop_
_entity.id
_entity.type
_entity.pdbx_description
1 polymer ?
#
loop_
_entity_poly.entity_id
_entity_poly.type
_entity_poly.pdbx_seq_one_letter_code
_entity_poly.pdbx_strand_id
1 'polypeptide(L)'
;MKKGFYLLGYPIFAASLVLLVFIIIDPQNEASPAETVILSETAEAPESADDVEEQADVPLGEFENMHEFQVYPGETEADEIPSKPDFEEPVRLSIPSIEVDGPVENVGILDNGEMGVPDAAEKIGWFEPGVKPGERGNAVMAGHVDSRSGPSVFYDLKETEAGDEVQVIDENGRELTFEVTSVVQYDRREAPIQEIFGSTDKRRLNLITCTGTFNQEYGTHDDRLVVYTELVEKEPEIEENPPEPPGNIEISGPVLRWYAVDDEDVVGYRVYEEAADGSIEQAASIASYERKAYTSDTVGERPHYVTSVNRNGEESEPSKRK
;
A
#
# COMPACT_ATOMS: atom_id res chain seq x y z
N MET A 1 -68.25 5.76 -4.24
CA MET A 1 -68.76 7.08 -3.84
C MET A 1 -68.26 7.40 -2.43
N LYS A 2 -67.55 8.54 -2.27
CA LYS A 2 -67.27 9.34 -1.05
C LYS A 2 -66.46 8.69 0.09
N LYS A 3 -65.21 9.14 0.31
CA LYS A 3 -64.72 10.17 1.29
C LYS A 3 -64.50 9.56 2.69
N GLY A 4 -63.43 9.81 3.46
CA GLY A 4 -62.28 10.70 3.37
C GLY A 4 -61.52 10.65 4.71
N PHE A 5 -60.20 10.81 4.66
CA PHE A 5 -59.28 10.92 5.80
C PHE A 5 -59.26 12.38 6.34
N TYR A 6 -59.13 12.58 7.65
CA TYR A 6 -58.75 13.86 8.26
C TYR A 6 -57.76 13.62 9.41
N LEU A 7 -56.59 14.25 9.32
CA LEU A 7 -55.60 14.45 10.37
C LEU A 7 -55.62 15.94 10.76
N LEU A 8 -55.64 16.22 12.07
CA LEU A 8 -55.51 17.54 12.72
C LEU A 8 -54.05 18.06 12.62
N GLY A 9 -53.81 19.33 12.25
CA GLY A 9 -53.46 20.47 13.16
C GLY A 9 -51.94 20.73 13.12
N TYR A 10 -51.32 21.91 13.05
CA TYR A 10 -51.59 23.32 13.45
C TYR A 10 -50.58 24.26 12.67
N PRO A 11 -50.37 25.59 12.90
CA PRO A 11 -50.50 26.63 11.86
C PRO A 11 -49.26 27.50 11.51
N ILE A 12 -49.33 28.11 10.32
CA ILE A 12 -49.00 29.49 9.86
C ILE A 12 -47.99 30.36 10.68
N PHE A 13 -46.93 30.83 10.00
CA PHE A 13 -46.51 32.24 10.01
C PHE A 13 -46.05 32.69 8.62
N ALA A 14 -46.58 33.83 8.17
CA ALA A 14 -46.28 34.49 6.91
C ALA A 14 -45.40 35.73 7.16
N ALA A 15 -44.45 36.02 6.26
CA ALA A 15 -43.98 37.37 6.00
C ALA A 15 -43.41 37.48 4.57
N SER A 16 -44.02 38.35 3.79
CA SER A 16 -43.68 38.71 2.41
C SER A 16 -42.97 40.06 2.43
N LEU A 17 -41.92 40.25 1.62
CA LEU A 17 -41.51 41.58 1.19
C LEU A 17 -41.01 41.53 -0.26
N VAL A 18 -41.78 42.18 -1.13
CA VAL A 18 -41.46 42.50 -2.52
C VAL A 18 -40.97 43.95 -2.56
N LEU A 19 -39.87 44.25 -3.25
CA LEU A 19 -39.64 45.56 -3.82
C LEU A 19 -39.01 45.40 -5.20
N LEU A 20 -39.64 46.04 -6.18
CA LEU A 20 -39.37 45.98 -7.61
C LEU A 20 -39.29 47.42 -8.10
N VAL A 21 -38.18 47.85 -8.71
CA VAL A 21 -38.14 49.04 -9.58
C VAL A 21 -37.23 48.77 -10.78
N PHE A 22 -37.77 49.09 -11.96
CA PHE A 22 -37.31 48.82 -13.31
C PHE A 22 -36.21 49.78 -13.83
N ILE A 23 -35.25 49.19 -14.55
CA ILE A 23 -34.71 49.50 -15.89
C ILE A 23 -34.79 50.93 -16.45
N ILE A 24 -33.64 51.42 -16.96
CA ILE A 24 -33.53 52.04 -18.30
C ILE A 24 -32.37 51.37 -19.07
N ILE A 25 -32.68 50.99 -20.31
CA ILE A 25 -31.89 50.36 -21.38
C ILE A 25 -31.21 51.45 -22.23
N ASP A 26 -29.99 51.24 -22.75
CA ASP A 26 -29.66 51.09 -24.19
C ASP A 26 -28.12 50.92 -24.42
N PRO A 27 -27.63 50.45 -25.59
CA PRO A 27 -26.68 49.36 -25.73
C PRO A 27 -25.49 49.82 -26.62
N GLN A 28 -24.96 48.94 -27.49
CA GLN A 28 -23.81 49.14 -28.40
C GLN A 28 -22.47 48.88 -27.68
N ASN A 29 -21.52 48.07 -28.13
CA ASN A 29 -21.35 47.34 -29.38
C ASN A 29 -20.15 46.37 -29.23
N GLU A 30 -20.31 45.17 -29.77
CA GLU A 30 -19.37 44.30 -30.50
C GLU A 30 -17.82 44.36 -30.35
N ALA A 31 -17.27 43.16 -30.14
CA ALA A 31 -16.21 42.45 -30.91
C ALA A 31 -14.90 43.16 -31.38
N SER A 32 -13.78 42.45 -31.10
CA SER A 32 -12.50 42.28 -31.85
C SER A 32 -12.36 42.97 -33.23
N PRO A 33 -11.16 43.51 -33.59
CA PRO A 33 -10.20 42.68 -34.35
C PRO A 33 -8.72 42.95 -34.05
N ALA A 34 -7.89 42.07 -34.62
CA ALA A 34 -6.43 42.14 -34.72
C ALA A 34 -5.89 43.51 -35.22
N GLU A 35 -4.76 43.94 -34.64
CA GLU A 35 -3.78 44.77 -35.35
C GLU A 35 -2.35 44.30 -35.04
N THR A 36 -1.76 43.71 -36.07
CA THR A 36 -0.38 43.81 -36.52
C THR A 36 0.38 45.04 -36.02
N VAL A 37 1.57 44.83 -35.44
CA VAL A 37 2.63 45.84 -35.43
C VAL A 37 3.80 45.30 -36.24
N ILE A 38 3.99 45.90 -37.42
CA ILE A 38 5.19 45.83 -38.25
C ILE A 38 6.04 47.06 -37.89
N LEU A 39 7.30 46.84 -37.49
CA LEU A 39 8.44 47.72 -37.74
C LEU A 39 9.64 46.76 -37.89
N SER A 40 9.99 46.30 -39.09
CA SER A 40 10.91 46.93 -40.04
C SER A 40 12.28 47.29 -39.44
N GLU A 41 13.23 46.38 -39.53
CA GLU A 41 14.63 46.74 -39.79
C GLU A 41 15.17 45.77 -40.84
N THR A 42 15.78 46.35 -41.87
CA THR A 42 16.27 45.72 -43.11
C THR A 42 17.79 45.75 -43.12
N ALA A 43 18.36 44.75 -43.82
CA ALA A 43 19.74 44.58 -44.29
C ALA A 43 20.52 43.55 -43.46
N GLU A 44 21.20 42.54 -44.01
CA GLU A 44 21.67 42.32 -45.38
C GLU A 44 22.01 40.82 -45.53
N ALA A 45 21.76 40.23 -46.69
CA ALA A 45 22.23 38.89 -47.05
C ALA A 45 23.58 38.98 -47.78
N PRO A 46 24.32 37.86 -47.89
CA PRO A 46 24.95 37.56 -49.16
C PRO A 46 24.50 36.22 -49.75
N GLU A 47 24.22 36.25 -51.06
CA GLU A 47 24.31 35.13 -52.01
C GLU A 47 25.76 34.56 -52.01
N SER A 48 26.12 33.35 -52.42
CA SER A 48 25.61 32.45 -53.47
C SER A 48 26.26 31.05 -53.37
N ALA A 49 25.50 30.02 -53.78
CA ALA A 49 25.85 28.79 -54.50
C ALA A 49 27.32 28.27 -54.55
N ASP A 50 27.54 27.00 -54.19
CA ASP A 50 27.74 25.88 -55.15
C ASP A 50 28.03 24.52 -54.46
N ASP A 51 27.63 23.46 -55.17
CA ASP A 51 28.13 22.07 -55.20
C ASP A 51 27.50 20.90 -54.39
N VAL A 52 26.65 20.14 -55.14
CA VAL A 52 26.73 18.71 -55.54
C VAL A 52 26.63 17.56 -54.50
N GLU A 53 25.50 16.84 -54.66
CA GLU A 53 25.20 15.38 -54.68
C GLU A 53 25.59 14.36 -53.58
N GLU A 54 24.61 13.46 -53.42
CA GLU A 54 24.67 11.99 -53.33
C GLU A 54 24.46 11.30 -51.98
N GLN A 55 23.51 10.38 -52.01
CA GLN A 55 23.08 9.48 -50.93
C GLN A 55 24.22 8.58 -50.44
N ALA A 56 24.29 8.36 -49.13
CA ALA A 56 24.79 7.11 -48.57
C ALA A 56 24.20 6.88 -47.17
N ASP A 57 23.92 5.60 -46.90
CA ASP A 57 23.43 4.97 -45.68
C ASP A 57 23.73 5.70 -44.36
N VAL A 58 22.71 5.81 -43.50
CA VAL A 58 22.89 6.13 -42.09
C VAL A 58 23.34 4.84 -41.38
N PRO A 59 24.57 4.77 -40.83
CA PRO A 59 24.97 3.62 -40.03
C PRO A 59 24.28 3.67 -38.66
N LEU A 60 23.88 2.50 -38.18
CA LEU A 60 23.55 2.23 -36.78
C LEU A 60 24.76 2.62 -35.91
N GLY A 61 24.71 3.82 -35.33
CA GLY A 61 25.74 4.34 -34.44
C GLY A 61 25.26 4.34 -33.00
N GLU A 62 25.95 3.55 -32.18
CA GLU A 62 26.23 3.73 -30.74
C GLU A 62 25.56 4.92 -30.04
N PHE A 63 24.67 4.59 -29.10
CA PHE A 63 24.14 5.52 -28.11
C PHE A 63 25.20 5.75 -27.03
N GLU A 64 26.05 6.75 -27.22
CA GLU A 64 26.80 7.37 -26.13
C GLU A 64 26.12 8.68 -25.69
N ASN A 65 26.02 8.85 -24.37
CA ASN A 65 25.77 10.08 -23.61
C ASN A 65 24.32 10.41 -23.21
N MET A 66 23.83 9.72 -22.16
CA MET A 66 22.90 10.31 -21.18
C MET A 66 23.67 10.58 -19.88
N HIS A 67 23.82 11.85 -19.53
CA HIS A 67 24.40 12.30 -18.28
C HIS A 67 23.29 12.55 -17.25
N GLU A 68 23.55 12.07 -16.03
CA GLU A 68 23.07 12.54 -14.73
C GLU A 68 21.83 11.85 -14.10
N PHE A 69 22.06 10.75 -13.38
CA PHE A 69 21.58 10.62 -11.99
C PHE A 69 22.77 10.15 -11.13
N GLN A 70 22.97 10.72 -9.94
CA GLN A 70 23.97 10.25 -8.98
C GLN A 70 23.27 9.69 -7.75
N VAL A 71 23.44 8.39 -7.49
CA VAL A 71 22.94 7.72 -6.28
C VAL A 71 24.11 7.52 -5.29
N TYR A 72 23.93 7.99 -4.06
CA TYR A 72 24.82 7.68 -2.94
C TYR A 72 24.19 6.60 -2.06
N PRO A 73 24.90 5.50 -1.74
CA PRO A 73 24.40 4.49 -0.81
C PRO A 73 24.43 5.07 0.61
N GLY A 74 23.24 5.25 1.19
CA GLY A 74 23.10 5.61 2.60
C GLY A 74 23.21 4.36 3.48
N GLU A 75 24.34 4.20 4.16
CA GLU A 75 24.42 3.29 5.31
C GLU A 75 23.48 3.80 6.42
N THR A 76 22.65 2.94 6.99
CA THR A 76 21.99 3.22 8.26
C THR A 76 22.02 1.98 9.15
N GLU A 77 22.67 2.14 10.31
CA GLU A 77 22.73 1.18 11.40
C GLU A 77 21.34 0.95 12.03
N ALA A 78 21.16 -0.27 12.52
CA ALA A 78 19.91 -0.84 13.04
C ALA A 78 19.52 -0.34 14.43
N ASP A 79 18.21 -0.20 14.66
CA ASP A 79 17.58 -0.25 15.99
C ASP A 79 16.36 -1.21 15.94
N GLU A 80 16.07 -1.84 17.08
CA GLU A 80 15.36 -3.11 17.25
C GLU A 80 13.89 -3.20 16.77
N ILE A 81 13.48 -4.46 16.53
CA ILE A 81 12.54 -4.98 15.53
C ILE A 81 11.04 -4.90 15.93
N PRO A 82 10.17 -4.24 15.14
CA PRO A 82 8.86 -4.80 14.79
C PRO A 82 9.07 -5.80 13.65
N SER A 83 8.65 -7.06 13.85
CA SER A 83 8.98 -8.22 13.01
C SER A 83 9.07 -7.83 11.54
N LYS A 84 10.30 -7.84 10.99
CA LYS A 84 10.52 -7.74 9.56
C LYS A 84 9.59 -8.76 8.89
N PRO A 85 8.71 -8.37 7.95
CA PRO A 85 7.98 -9.36 7.19
C PRO A 85 9.02 -10.31 6.57
N ASP A 86 8.87 -11.60 6.84
CA ASP A 86 9.69 -12.64 6.21
C ASP A 86 9.38 -12.59 4.71
N PHE A 87 10.14 -11.79 3.95
CA PHE A 87 9.93 -11.49 2.54
C PHE A 87 11.27 -11.52 1.81
N GLU A 88 11.35 -12.28 0.72
CA GLU A 88 12.57 -12.43 -0.08
C GLU A 88 12.53 -11.60 -1.37
N GLU A 89 13.29 -12.02 -2.39
CA GLU A 89 13.36 -11.28 -3.65
C GLU A 89 11.99 -11.26 -4.35
N PRO A 90 11.47 -10.07 -4.73
CA PRO A 90 10.22 -9.95 -5.45
C PRO A 90 10.37 -10.54 -6.86
N VAL A 91 9.44 -11.41 -7.24
CA VAL A 91 9.44 -12.06 -8.57
C VAL A 91 8.23 -11.67 -9.41
N ARG A 92 7.22 -11.04 -8.82
CA ARG A 92 5.99 -10.63 -9.51
C ARG A 92 5.37 -9.43 -8.83
N LEU A 93 4.77 -8.55 -9.63
CA LEU A 93 3.95 -7.44 -9.16
C LEU A 93 2.61 -7.45 -9.89
N SER A 94 1.54 -7.16 -9.16
CA SER A 94 0.20 -7.00 -9.72
C SER A 94 -0.48 -5.74 -9.19
N ILE A 95 -1.25 -5.08 -10.06
CA ILE A 95 -2.12 -3.95 -9.74
C ILE A 95 -3.48 -4.24 -10.38
N PRO A 96 -4.40 -4.90 -9.65
CA PRO A 96 -5.63 -5.41 -10.24
C PRO A 96 -6.54 -4.34 -10.85
N SER A 97 -6.56 -3.11 -10.30
CA SER A 97 -7.41 -2.01 -10.76
C SER A 97 -7.13 -1.58 -12.21
N ILE A 98 -5.89 -1.81 -12.68
CA ILE A 98 -5.42 -1.44 -14.02
C ILE A 98 -4.88 -2.64 -14.81
N GLU A 99 -5.23 -3.86 -14.40
CA GLU A 99 -4.87 -5.12 -15.07
C GLU A 99 -3.35 -5.32 -15.28
N VAL A 100 -2.52 -4.71 -14.41
CA VAL A 100 -1.06 -4.95 -14.42
C VAL A 100 -0.78 -6.26 -13.71
N ASP A 101 -0.04 -7.12 -14.39
CA ASP A 101 0.48 -8.37 -13.85
C ASP A 101 1.76 -8.74 -14.61
N GLY A 102 2.91 -8.56 -13.97
CA GLY A 102 4.21 -8.68 -14.63
C GLY A 102 5.28 -9.34 -13.77
N PRO A 103 6.24 -10.06 -14.39
CA PRO A 103 7.43 -10.54 -13.71
C PRO A 103 8.31 -9.37 -13.24
N VAL A 104 8.91 -9.55 -12.08
CA VAL A 104 9.89 -8.61 -11.51
C VAL A 104 11.30 -9.14 -11.74
N GLU A 105 12.22 -8.26 -12.11
CA GLU A 105 13.65 -8.54 -12.21
C GLU A 105 14.48 -7.50 -11.44
N ASN A 106 15.68 -7.88 -11.04
CA ASN A 106 16.57 -6.99 -10.29
C ASN A 106 17.27 -6.04 -11.28
N VAL A 107 17.19 -4.74 -10.99
CA VAL A 107 17.94 -3.70 -11.69
C VAL A 107 18.89 -3.00 -10.72
N GLY A 108 20.09 -2.69 -11.21
CA GLY A 108 21.16 -2.08 -10.42
C GLY A 108 21.31 -0.58 -10.70
N ILE A 109 22.50 -0.09 -10.35
CA ILE A 109 22.97 1.25 -10.72
C ILE A 109 23.84 1.12 -11.97
N LEU A 110 23.56 1.92 -13.00
CA LEU A 110 24.34 2.02 -14.22
C LEU A 110 25.64 2.81 -13.99
N ASP A 111 26.61 2.72 -14.91
CA ASP A 111 27.91 3.42 -14.79
C ASP A 111 27.78 4.95 -14.67
N ASN A 112 26.69 5.51 -15.20
CA ASN A 112 26.37 6.94 -15.11
C ASN A 112 25.66 7.32 -13.80
N GLY A 113 25.44 6.36 -12.90
CA GLY A 113 24.82 6.52 -11.59
C GLY A 113 23.29 6.40 -11.57
N GLU A 114 22.67 6.10 -12.72
CA GLU A 114 21.21 5.96 -12.86
C GLU A 114 20.70 4.59 -12.41
N MET A 115 19.44 4.53 -11.99
CA MET A 115 18.74 3.26 -11.81
C MET A 115 18.56 2.61 -13.19
N GLY A 116 18.89 1.32 -13.29
CA GLY A 116 18.60 0.51 -14.46
C GLY A 116 17.10 0.39 -14.72
N VAL A 117 16.71 0.13 -15.96
CA VAL A 117 15.33 -0.13 -16.36
C VAL A 117 15.18 -1.60 -16.77
N PRO A 118 13.97 -2.17 -16.69
CA PRO A 118 13.76 -3.55 -17.12
C PRO A 118 14.12 -3.76 -18.60
N ASP A 119 14.60 -4.95 -18.95
CA ASP A 119 15.11 -5.28 -20.28
C ASP A 119 14.01 -5.50 -21.34
N ALA A 120 12.76 -5.66 -20.90
CA ALA A 120 11.61 -5.99 -21.73
C ALA A 120 10.35 -5.19 -21.31
N ALA A 121 9.45 -5.01 -22.28
CA ALA A 121 8.26 -4.16 -22.14
C ALA A 121 7.26 -4.68 -21.09
N GLU A 122 7.22 -5.99 -20.89
CA GLU A 122 6.34 -6.69 -19.95
C GLU A 122 6.93 -6.85 -18.54
N LYS A 123 8.22 -6.54 -18.36
CA LYS A 123 8.93 -6.73 -17.09
C LYS A 123 8.96 -5.47 -16.25
N ILE A 124 9.09 -5.68 -14.94
CA ILE A 124 9.19 -4.64 -13.92
C ILE A 124 10.58 -4.76 -13.26
N GLY A 125 11.33 -3.67 -13.20
CA GLY A 125 12.64 -3.63 -12.57
C GLY A 125 12.53 -3.20 -11.12
N TRP A 126 12.93 -4.04 -10.16
CA TRP A 126 13.13 -3.67 -8.76
C TRP A 126 14.55 -3.17 -8.53
N PHE A 127 14.68 -2.00 -7.91
CA PHE A 127 15.96 -1.43 -7.52
C PHE A 127 16.57 -2.19 -6.33
N GLU A 128 17.24 -3.29 -6.61
CA GLU A 128 17.83 -4.21 -5.62
C GLU A 128 18.85 -3.55 -4.68
N PRO A 129 19.69 -2.58 -5.13
CA PRO A 129 20.60 -1.88 -4.21
C PRO A 129 19.90 -1.03 -3.14
N GLY A 130 18.58 -0.81 -3.27
CA GLY A 130 17.75 -0.03 -2.35
C GLY A 130 17.08 -0.87 -1.26
N VAL A 131 15.99 -0.34 -0.72
CA VAL A 131 15.22 -0.99 0.35
C VAL A 131 14.42 -2.17 -0.22
N LYS A 132 14.47 -3.31 0.46
CA LYS A 132 13.65 -4.48 0.09
C LYS A 132 12.16 -4.20 0.38
N PRO A 133 11.22 -4.57 -0.52
CA PRO A 133 9.79 -4.42 -0.24
C PRO A 133 9.40 -5.02 1.12
N GLY A 134 8.62 -4.26 1.88
CA GLY A 134 8.21 -4.63 3.23
C GLY A 134 9.16 -4.19 4.33
N GLU A 135 10.40 -3.78 4.04
CA GLU A 135 11.28 -3.14 5.02
C GLU A 135 10.93 -1.66 5.23
N ARG A 136 11.43 -1.06 6.33
CA ARG A 136 11.28 0.38 6.56
C ARG A 136 12.16 1.13 5.55
N GLY A 137 11.57 2.11 4.88
CA GLY A 137 12.18 2.89 3.82
C GLY A 137 11.35 2.87 2.54
N ASN A 138 11.97 3.35 1.45
CA ASN A 138 11.37 3.40 0.13
C ASN A 138 11.96 2.29 -0.76
N ALA A 139 11.21 1.22 -0.97
CA ALA A 139 11.47 0.31 -2.07
C ALA A 139 11.04 0.97 -3.39
N VAL A 140 11.72 0.70 -4.49
CA VAL A 140 11.43 1.34 -5.79
C VAL A 140 11.36 0.30 -6.90
N MET A 141 10.31 0.39 -7.71
CA MET A 141 10.15 -0.41 -8.93
C MET A 141 9.85 0.48 -10.13
N ALA A 142 10.43 0.14 -11.28
CA ALA A 142 10.27 0.86 -12.54
C ALA A 142 9.74 -0.05 -13.65
N GLY A 143 8.96 0.52 -14.55
CA GLY A 143 8.43 -0.18 -15.72
C GLY A 143 8.25 0.75 -16.90
N HIS A 144 8.35 0.21 -18.11
CA HIS A 144 8.15 0.98 -19.34
C HIS A 144 6.70 1.41 -19.49
N VAL A 145 6.48 2.64 -19.94
CA VAL A 145 5.13 3.14 -20.29
C VAL A 145 4.72 2.62 -21.65
N ASP A 146 5.60 2.71 -22.64
CA ASP A 146 5.37 2.24 -23.99
C ASP A 146 6.68 1.77 -24.64
N SER A 147 6.53 1.24 -25.85
CA SER A 147 7.59 0.74 -26.69
C SER A 147 7.26 1.06 -28.15
N ARG A 148 8.21 0.82 -29.05
CA ARG A 148 7.96 0.90 -30.50
C ARG A 148 6.84 -0.01 -30.99
N SER A 149 6.54 -1.08 -30.24
CA SER A 149 5.47 -2.03 -30.53
C SER A 149 4.11 -1.65 -29.92
N GLY A 150 4.05 -0.62 -29.07
CA GLY A 150 2.84 -0.18 -28.39
C GLY A 150 2.98 -0.13 -26.86
N PRO A 151 1.85 -0.11 -26.14
CA PRO A 151 1.79 -0.09 -24.67
C PRO A 151 2.70 -1.11 -24.00
N SER A 152 3.26 -0.74 -22.85
CA SER A 152 4.11 -1.60 -22.00
C SER A 152 3.50 -1.78 -20.60
N VAL A 153 4.19 -2.47 -19.70
CA VAL A 153 3.64 -2.92 -18.41
C VAL A 153 3.05 -1.80 -17.54
N PHE A 154 3.59 -0.58 -17.61
CA PHE A 154 3.11 0.58 -16.84
C PHE A 154 2.38 1.62 -17.70
N TYR A 155 1.88 1.23 -18.88
CA TYR A 155 1.13 2.13 -19.76
C TYR A 155 -0.07 2.80 -19.04
N ASP A 156 -0.84 1.99 -18.29
CA ASP A 156 -2.03 2.43 -17.57
C ASP A 156 -1.75 2.82 -16.11
N LEU A 157 -0.47 2.96 -15.70
CA LEU A 157 -0.11 3.31 -14.32
C LEU A 157 -0.71 4.66 -13.87
N LYS A 158 -0.93 5.58 -14.81
CA LYS A 158 -1.59 6.88 -14.60
C LYS A 158 -3.07 6.77 -14.20
N GLU A 159 -3.70 5.63 -14.43
CA GLU A 159 -5.10 5.38 -14.10
C GLU A 159 -5.25 4.79 -12.68
N THR A 160 -4.14 4.59 -11.96
CA THR A 160 -4.19 4.22 -10.54
C THR A 160 -4.77 5.35 -9.69
N GLU A 161 -5.51 4.98 -8.64
CA GLU A 161 -6.11 5.91 -7.71
C GLU A 161 -5.68 5.61 -6.26
N ALA A 162 -5.80 6.60 -5.38
CA ALA A 162 -5.56 6.37 -3.95
C ALA A 162 -6.56 5.35 -3.40
N GLY A 163 -6.07 4.35 -2.67
CA GLY A 163 -6.84 3.19 -2.20
C GLY A 163 -6.71 1.95 -3.08
N ASP A 164 -6.11 2.05 -4.28
CA ASP A 164 -5.81 0.88 -5.10
C ASP A 164 -4.74 0.00 -4.43
N GLU A 165 -4.85 -1.31 -4.64
CA GLU A 165 -3.88 -2.27 -4.13
C GLU A 165 -2.76 -2.55 -5.14
N VAL A 166 -1.53 -2.58 -4.63
CA VAL A 166 -0.34 -3.07 -5.31
C VAL A 166 0.15 -4.31 -4.56
N GLN A 167 0.15 -5.45 -5.22
CA GLN A 167 0.54 -6.74 -4.65
C GLN A 167 1.91 -7.15 -5.17
N VAL A 168 2.83 -7.49 -4.26
CA VAL A 168 4.17 -7.98 -4.61
C VAL A 168 4.35 -9.37 -4.04
N ILE A 169 4.80 -10.30 -4.89
CA ILE A 169 4.99 -11.70 -4.55
C ILE A 169 6.49 -12.01 -4.61
N ASP A 170 7.02 -12.64 -3.56
CA ASP A 170 8.41 -13.08 -3.52
C ASP A 170 8.62 -14.48 -4.12
N GLU A 171 9.89 -14.87 -4.26
CA GLU A 171 10.29 -16.19 -4.77
C GLU A 171 9.75 -17.39 -3.96
N ASN A 172 9.35 -17.17 -2.71
CA ASN A 172 8.77 -18.18 -1.83
C ASN A 172 7.22 -18.22 -1.93
N GLY A 173 6.63 -17.36 -2.77
CA GLY A 173 5.18 -17.25 -2.93
C GLY A 173 4.48 -16.49 -1.81
N ARG A 174 5.22 -15.74 -1.00
CA ARG A 174 4.63 -14.84 0.01
C ARG A 174 4.24 -13.53 -0.65
N GLU A 175 3.17 -12.91 -0.16
CA GLU A 175 2.60 -11.70 -0.74
C GLU A 175 2.60 -10.55 0.27
N LEU A 176 3.01 -9.37 -0.20
CA LEU A 176 2.80 -8.10 0.47
C LEU A 176 1.81 -7.25 -0.32
N THR A 177 0.84 -6.67 0.38
CA THR A 177 -0.13 -5.73 -0.20
C THR A 177 0.24 -4.32 0.24
N PHE A 178 0.39 -3.43 -0.73
CA PHE A 178 0.56 -2.00 -0.51
C PHE A 178 -0.67 -1.26 -1.00
N GLU A 179 -1.05 -0.19 -0.32
CA GLU A 179 -2.15 0.68 -0.74
C GLU A 179 -1.57 1.94 -1.37
N VAL A 180 -2.10 2.34 -2.54
CA VAL A 180 -1.75 3.59 -3.19
C VAL A 180 -2.20 4.76 -2.32
N THR A 181 -1.26 5.63 -1.97
CA THR A 181 -1.51 6.83 -1.17
C THR A 181 -1.64 8.08 -2.04
N SER A 182 -0.88 8.14 -3.14
CA SER A 182 -0.94 9.25 -4.09
C SER A 182 -0.29 8.89 -5.42
N VAL A 183 -0.73 9.58 -6.47
CA VAL A 183 -0.19 9.49 -7.83
C VAL A 183 0.21 10.89 -8.26
N VAL A 184 1.48 11.10 -8.58
CA VAL A 184 2.03 12.43 -8.87
C VAL A 184 2.85 12.40 -10.15
N GLN A 185 2.60 13.39 -11.01
CA GLN A 185 3.41 13.64 -12.20
C GLN A 185 4.40 14.77 -11.90
N TYR A 186 5.68 14.53 -12.21
CA TYR A 186 6.77 15.50 -12.09
C TYR A 186 7.39 15.77 -13.46
N ASP A 187 7.85 17.00 -13.72
CA ASP A 187 8.82 17.23 -14.80
C ASP A 187 10.03 16.30 -14.54
N ARG A 188 10.55 15.68 -15.59
CA ARG A 188 11.66 14.72 -15.52
C ARG A 188 12.84 15.22 -14.68
N ARG A 189 13.10 16.54 -14.68
CA ARG A 189 14.24 17.18 -14.00
C ARG A 189 13.91 17.65 -12.58
N GLU A 190 12.63 17.64 -12.19
CA GLU A 190 12.16 18.18 -10.92
C GLU A 190 11.60 17.10 -9.98
N ALA A 191 11.66 15.82 -10.37
CA ALA A 191 11.23 14.71 -9.55
C ALA A 191 12.02 14.66 -8.21
N PRO A 192 11.34 14.58 -7.05
CA PRO A 192 11.99 14.69 -5.74
C PRO A 192 12.72 13.40 -5.36
N ILE A 193 14.00 13.28 -5.74
CA ILE A 193 14.83 12.08 -5.49
C ILE A 193 14.79 11.60 -4.04
N GLN A 194 14.90 12.51 -3.07
CA GLN A 194 14.88 12.15 -1.66
C GLN A 194 13.53 11.58 -1.21
N GLU A 195 12.42 12.00 -1.81
CA GLU A 195 11.09 11.47 -1.49
C GLU A 195 10.89 10.08 -2.10
N ILE A 196 11.45 9.86 -3.30
CA ILE A 196 11.30 8.63 -4.07
C ILE A 196 12.25 7.52 -3.58
N PHE A 197 13.52 7.84 -3.35
CA PHE A 197 14.59 6.87 -3.03
C PHE A 197 15.13 7.02 -1.61
N GLY A 198 14.82 8.12 -0.92
CA GLY A 198 15.41 8.42 0.37
C GLY A 198 14.85 7.60 1.53
N SER A 199 15.39 7.83 2.72
CA SER A 199 14.95 7.19 3.95
C SER A 199 13.57 7.69 4.39
N THR A 200 12.77 6.78 4.95
CA THR A 200 11.49 7.08 5.62
C THR A 200 11.25 6.04 6.70
N ASP A 201 10.54 6.42 7.76
CA ASP A 201 10.13 5.48 8.81
C ASP A 201 8.95 4.58 8.37
N LYS A 202 8.35 4.88 7.22
CA LYS A 202 7.26 4.12 6.60
C LYS A 202 7.80 2.92 5.83
N ARG A 203 6.95 1.94 5.54
CA ARG A 203 7.25 0.82 4.64
C ARG A 203 6.60 1.11 3.29
N ARG A 204 7.32 1.73 2.37
CA ARG A 204 6.78 2.20 1.09
C ARG A 204 7.30 1.39 -0.08
N LEU A 205 6.49 1.31 -1.12
CA LEU A 205 6.88 0.86 -2.45
C LEU A 205 6.49 1.93 -3.48
N ASN A 206 7.48 2.60 -4.07
CA ASN A 206 7.24 3.63 -5.06
C ASN A 206 7.36 3.02 -6.46
N LEU A 207 6.33 3.22 -7.29
CA LEU A 207 6.33 2.78 -8.68
C LEU A 207 6.60 3.96 -9.60
N ILE A 208 7.51 3.80 -10.56
CA ILE A 208 7.95 4.88 -11.45
C ILE A 208 7.79 4.48 -12.91
N THR A 209 7.25 5.39 -13.72
CA THR A 209 7.26 5.25 -15.19
C THR A 209 7.47 6.59 -15.90
N CYS A 210 7.78 6.53 -17.19
CA CYS A 210 7.78 7.70 -18.06
C CYS A 210 6.33 8.10 -18.39
N THR A 211 6.04 9.39 -18.53
CA THR A 211 4.71 9.85 -18.93
C THR A 211 4.79 11.22 -19.61
N GLY A 212 3.68 11.72 -20.14
CA GLY A 212 3.64 13.00 -20.86
C GLY A 212 4.11 12.88 -22.31
N THR A 213 4.51 14.01 -22.91
CA THR A 213 4.88 14.06 -24.33
C THR A 213 6.25 13.43 -24.56
N PHE A 214 6.37 12.58 -25.58
CA PHE A 214 7.68 12.07 -26.00
C PHE A 214 8.46 13.19 -26.69
N ASN A 215 9.61 13.51 -26.11
CA ASN A 215 10.51 14.52 -26.63
C ASN A 215 11.57 13.88 -27.52
N GLN A 216 11.48 14.13 -28.83
CA GLN A 216 12.39 13.52 -29.82
C GLN A 216 13.84 14.01 -29.68
N GLU A 217 14.06 15.22 -29.16
CA GLU A 217 15.41 15.76 -28.93
C GLU A 217 16.11 14.96 -27.83
N TYR A 218 15.39 14.61 -26.77
CA TYR A 218 15.92 13.90 -25.61
C TYR A 218 15.68 12.38 -25.64
N GLY A 219 14.94 11.88 -26.63
CA GLY A 219 14.64 10.45 -26.76
C GLY A 219 13.84 9.86 -25.59
N THR A 220 13.12 10.69 -24.83
CA THR A 220 12.40 10.28 -23.62
C THR A 220 11.17 11.17 -23.41
N HIS A 221 10.28 10.78 -22.50
CA HIS A 221 9.17 11.65 -22.14
C HIS A 221 9.60 12.77 -21.20
N ASP A 222 8.89 13.89 -21.29
CA ASP A 222 9.16 15.09 -20.50
C ASP A 222 8.85 14.93 -19.01
N ASP A 223 7.99 13.96 -18.65
CA ASP A 223 7.53 13.79 -17.28
C ASP A 223 7.82 12.38 -16.72
N ARG A 224 7.76 12.27 -15.40
CA ARG A 224 7.79 11.02 -14.64
C ARG A 224 6.54 10.91 -13.79
N LEU A 225 5.88 9.76 -13.87
CA LEU A 225 4.78 9.43 -12.98
C LEU A 225 5.36 8.63 -11.82
N VAL A 226 5.02 9.03 -10.59
CA VAL A 226 5.35 8.29 -9.37
C VAL A 226 4.06 7.95 -8.65
N VAL A 227 3.86 6.65 -8.41
CA VAL A 227 2.80 6.13 -7.53
C VAL A 227 3.45 5.83 -6.19
N TYR A 228 3.02 6.55 -5.16
CA TYR A 228 3.48 6.34 -3.79
C TYR A 228 2.53 5.38 -3.08
N THR A 229 3.07 4.34 -2.47
CA THR A 229 2.28 3.36 -1.71
C THR A 229 2.81 3.19 -0.28
N GLU A 230 1.97 2.68 0.61
CA GLU A 230 2.36 2.28 1.97
C GLU A 230 1.88 0.84 2.22
N LEU A 231 2.70 0.05 2.91
CA LEU A 231 2.37 -1.35 3.23
C LEU A 231 1.09 -1.41 4.05
N VAL A 232 0.14 -2.24 3.61
CA VAL A 232 -1.03 -2.59 4.40
C VAL A 232 -0.59 -3.57 5.47
N GLU A 233 -0.41 -3.07 6.69
CA GLU A 233 -0.21 -3.94 7.84
C GLU A 233 -1.53 -4.68 8.08
N LYS A 234 -1.56 -5.98 7.75
CA LYS A 234 -2.64 -6.84 8.25
C LYS A 234 -2.56 -6.78 9.77
N GLU A 235 -3.59 -6.23 10.42
CA GLU A 235 -3.82 -6.56 11.82
C GLU A 235 -3.75 -8.09 11.90
N PRO A 236 -2.95 -8.66 12.81
CA PRO A 236 -2.95 -10.10 12.98
C PRO A 236 -4.41 -10.49 13.13
N GLU A 237 -4.88 -11.43 12.30
CA GLU A 237 -6.15 -12.09 12.57
C GLU A 237 -5.99 -12.71 13.95
N ILE A 238 -6.41 -11.99 14.98
CA ILE A 238 -6.68 -12.58 16.29
C ILE A 238 -7.84 -13.50 15.97
N GLU A 239 -7.58 -14.80 15.82
CA GLU A 239 -8.66 -15.77 15.79
C GLU A 239 -9.47 -15.51 17.07
N GLU A 240 -10.67 -14.93 16.96
CA GLU A 240 -11.62 -14.72 18.06
C GLU A 240 -12.17 -16.06 18.61
N ASN A 241 -11.50 -17.17 18.29
CA ASN A 241 -11.86 -18.47 18.80
C ASN A 241 -11.38 -18.58 20.25
N PRO A 242 -12.25 -19.03 21.18
CA PRO A 242 -11.81 -19.31 22.53
C PRO A 242 -10.65 -20.33 22.50
N PRO A 243 -9.68 -20.21 23.43
CA PRO A 243 -8.47 -21.05 23.42
C PRO A 243 -8.83 -22.54 23.58
N GLU A 244 -7.90 -23.44 23.24
CA GLU A 244 -8.13 -24.87 23.45
C GLU A 244 -8.25 -25.23 24.94
N PRO A 245 -9.10 -26.20 25.32
CA PRO A 245 -9.18 -26.68 26.69
C PRO A 245 -7.87 -27.36 27.13
N PRO A 246 -7.44 -27.18 28.39
CA PRO A 246 -6.23 -27.83 28.88
C PRO A 246 -6.36 -29.36 28.88
N GLY A 247 -5.31 -30.02 28.40
CA GLY A 247 -5.19 -31.47 28.34
C GLY A 247 -4.62 -32.12 29.61
N ASN A 248 -4.60 -33.45 29.62
CA ASN A 248 -3.96 -34.30 30.64
C ASN A 248 -4.34 -33.95 32.09
N ILE A 249 -5.65 -33.89 32.36
CA ILE A 249 -6.17 -33.68 33.72
C ILE A 249 -5.88 -34.90 34.58
N GLU A 250 -5.06 -34.72 35.62
CA GLU A 250 -4.63 -35.76 36.56
C GLU A 250 -4.96 -35.39 38.00
N ILE A 251 -5.58 -36.32 38.73
CA ILE A 251 -5.82 -36.20 40.17
C ILE A 251 -4.90 -37.15 40.92
N SER A 252 -4.15 -36.62 41.89
CA SER A 252 -3.27 -37.40 42.77
C SER A 252 -3.40 -36.90 44.21
N GLY A 253 -4.21 -37.61 45.00
CA GLY A 253 -4.58 -37.16 46.35
C GLY A 253 -5.33 -35.83 46.28
N PRO A 254 -4.93 -34.81 47.07
CA PRO A 254 -5.59 -33.51 47.08
C PRO A 254 -5.16 -32.59 45.93
N VAL A 255 -4.41 -33.09 44.93
CA VAL A 255 -3.80 -32.28 43.87
C VAL A 255 -4.38 -32.60 42.50
N LEU A 256 -4.89 -31.58 41.82
CA LEU A 256 -5.30 -31.57 40.42
C LEU A 256 -4.17 -30.98 39.57
N ARG A 257 -3.75 -31.63 38.48
CA ARG A 257 -2.73 -31.14 37.54
C ARG A 257 -3.24 -31.20 36.11
N TRP A 258 -2.68 -30.35 35.26
CA TRP A 258 -2.98 -30.32 33.83
C TRP A 258 -1.75 -29.90 33.02
N TYR A 259 -1.81 -30.10 31.70
CA TYR A 259 -0.80 -29.58 30.79
C TYR A 259 -1.13 -28.14 30.39
N ALA A 260 -0.08 -27.34 30.21
CA ALA A 260 -0.24 -26.02 29.62
C ALA A 260 -0.75 -26.17 28.18
N VAL A 261 -1.60 -25.23 27.76
CA VAL A 261 -2.01 -25.06 26.37
C VAL A 261 -0.87 -24.34 25.64
N ASP A 262 -0.49 -24.86 24.47
CA ASP A 262 0.58 -24.31 23.63
C ASP A 262 0.02 -23.20 22.74
N ASP A 263 -0.35 -22.11 23.39
CA ASP A 263 -0.99 -20.94 22.80
C ASP A 263 -0.46 -19.70 23.53
N GLU A 264 0.17 -18.79 22.79
CA GLU A 264 0.81 -17.59 23.32
C GLU A 264 -0.21 -16.57 23.86
N ASP A 265 -1.48 -16.67 23.45
CA ASP A 265 -2.55 -15.80 23.93
C ASP A 265 -3.15 -16.29 25.26
N VAL A 266 -2.83 -17.51 25.72
CA VAL A 266 -3.30 -18.01 27.00
C VAL A 266 -2.59 -17.30 28.16
N VAL A 267 -3.35 -16.46 28.87
CA VAL A 267 -2.87 -15.70 30.04
C VAL A 267 -3.07 -16.44 31.36
N GLY A 268 -3.92 -17.46 31.38
CA GLY A 268 -4.20 -18.20 32.60
C GLY A 268 -5.23 -19.30 32.45
N TYR A 269 -5.66 -19.82 33.60
CA TYR A 269 -6.56 -20.95 33.73
C TYR A 269 -7.56 -20.68 34.85
N ARG A 270 -8.79 -21.17 34.73
CA ARG A 270 -9.77 -21.18 35.83
C ARG A 270 -10.08 -22.62 36.22
N VAL A 271 -10.15 -22.86 37.53
CA VAL A 271 -10.51 -24.16 38.09
C VAL A 271 -11.90 -24.04 38.67
N TYR A 272 -12.77 -24.98 38.32
CA TYR A 272 -14.13 -25.06 38.79
C TYR A 272 -14.36 -26.36 39.56
N GLU A 273 -15.20 -26.29 40.58
CA GLU A 273 -15.71 -27.45 41.31
C GLU A 273 -17.23 -27.53 41.25
N GLU A 274 -17.77 -28.75 41.21
CA GLU A 274 -19.21 -29.00 41.26
C GLU A 274 -19.62 -29.35 42.71
N ALA A 275 -20.48 -28.53 43.32
CA ALA A 275 -21.01 -28.74 44.65
C ALA A 275 -22.06 -29.87 44.67
N ALA A 276 -22.40 -30.33 45.87
CA ALA A 276 -23.33 -31.46 46.05
C ALA A 276 -24.76 -31.18 45.56
N ASP A 277 -25.15 -29.91 45.43
CA ASP A 277 -26.43 -29.49 44.88
C ASP A 277 -26.41 -29.30 43.35
N GLY A 278 -25.27 -29.60 42.70
CA GLY A 278 -25.05 -29.46 41.27
C GLY A 278 -24.68 -28.04 40.82
N SER A 279 -24.51 -27.10 41.76
CA SER A 279 -23.96 -25.78 41.43
C SER A 279 -22.47 -25.88 41.09
N ILE A 280 -22.03 -25.03 40.16
CA ILE A 280 -20.64 -24.94 39.74
C ILE A 280 -20.07 -23.66 40.31
N GLU A 281 -18.95 -23.76 41.03
CA GLU A 281 -18.26 -22.63 41.62
C GLU A 281 -16.83 -22.55 41.09
N GLN A 282 -16.35 -21.32 40.84
CA GLN A 282 -14.96 -21.09 40.49
C GLN A 282 -14.10 -21.19 41.76
N ALA A 283 -13.28 -22.22 41.82
CA ALA A 283 -12.41 -22.52 42.96
C ALA A 283 -11.09 -21.74 42.92
N ALA A 284 -10.53 -21.51 41.71
CA ALA A 284 -9.26 -20.80 41.57
C ALA A 284 -9.07 -20.15 40.19
N SER A 285 -8.13 -19.20 40.14
CA SER A 285 -7.51 -18.68 38.91
C SER A 285 -6.00 -18.85 39.02
N ILE A 286 -5.37 -19.39 37.98
CA ILE A 286 -3.93 -19.72 37.94
C ILE A 286 -3.34 -19.06 36.69
N ALA A 287 -2.32 -18.22 36.84
CA ALA A 287 -1.72 -17.54 35.69
C ALA A 287 -0.92 -18.50 34.79
N SER A 288 -0.70 -18.13 33.53
CA SER A 288 0.02 -18.96 32.56
C SER A 288 1.49 -19.20 32.92
N TYR A 289 2.10 -18.33 33.72
CA TYR A 289 3.46 -18.53 34.26
C TYR A 289 3.50 -19.30 35.59
N GLU A 290 2.34 -19.55 36.22
CA GLU A 290 2.28 -20.31 37.47
C GLU A 290 2.30 -21.83 37.24
N ARG A 291 2.51 -22.61 38.31
CA ARG A 291 2.44 -24.06 38.22
C ARG A 291 1.02 -24.50 37.84
N LYS A 292 0.89 -25.37 36.84
CA LYS A 292 -0.38 -25.97 36.36
C LYS A 292 -0.90 -27.04 37.33
N ALA A 293 -1.17 -26.61 38.56
CA ALA A 293 -1.67 -27.45 39.62
C ALA A 293 -2.55 -26.67 40.59
N TYR A 294 -3.59 -27.32 41.09
CA TYR A 294 -4.48 -26.82 42.14
C TYR A 294 -4.55 -27.85 43.27
N THR A 295 -4.64 -27.40 44.52
CA THR A 295 -4.68 -28.28 45.69
C THR A 295 -5.84 -27.90 46.60
N SER A 296 -6.71 -28.86 46.91
CA SER A 296 -7.83 -28.71 47.84
C SER A 296 -8.24 -30.07 48.40
N ASP A 297 -8.82 -30.08 49.59
CA ASP A 297 -9.39 -31.29 50.19
C ASP A 297 -10.59 -31.85 49.39
N THR A 298 -11.23 -31.00 48.57
CA THR A 298 -12.34 -31.39 47.70
C THR A 298 -11.89 -32.11 46.42
N VAL A 299 -10.59 -32.01 46.06
CA VAL A 299 -10.05 -32.66 44.87
C VAL A 299 -10.06 -34.17 45.04
N GLY A 300 -10.70 -34.88 44.10
CA GLY A 300 -10.91 -36.33 44.17
C GLY A 300 -12.15 -36.74 44.98
N GLU A 301 -12.77 -35.81 45.72
CA GLU A 301 -14.08 -36.01 46.34
C GLU A 301 -15.22 -35.49 45.47
N ARG A 302 -14.99 -34.37 44.77
CA ARG A 302 -15.95 -33.71 43.89
C ARG A 302 -15.42 -33.57 42.47
N PRO A 303 -16.30 -33.53 41.45
CA PRO A 303 -15.89 -33.26 40.07
C PRO A 303 -15.20 -31.89 39.97
N HIS A 304 -14.04 -31.88 39.31
CA HIS A 304 -13.33 -30.65 38.96
C HIS A 304 -13.09 -30.58 37.46
N TYR A 305 -12.99 -29.37 36.93
CA TYR A 305 -12.52 -29.12 35.57
C TYR A 305 -11.77 -27.79 35.47
N VAL A 306 -10.99 -27.66 34.40
CA VAL A 306 -10.15 -26.49 34.14
C VAL A 306 -10.49 -25.93 32.76
N THR A 307 -10.51 -24.60 32.64
CA THR A 307 -10.56 -23.87 31.37
C THR A 307 -9.25 -23.09 31.18
N SER A 308 -8.84 -22.84 29.94
CA SER A 308 -7.80 -21.85 29.62
C SER A 308 -8.47 -20.50 29.36
N VAL A 309 -7.73 -19.40 29.53
CA VAL A 309 -8.23 -18.02 29.37
C VAL A 309 -7.28 -17.25 28.46
N ASN A 310 -7.80 -16.62 27.42
CA ASN A 310 -7.01 -15.79 26.50
C ASN A 310 -6.86 -14.33 27.01
N ARG A 311 -6.09 -13.50 26.30
CA ARG A 311 -5.86 -12.08 26.65
C ARG A 311 -7.14 -11.23 26.65
N ASN A 312 -8.17 -11.66 25.93
CA ASN A 312 -9.49 -11.02 25.86
C ASN A 312 -10.41 -11.43 27.02
N GLY A 313 -9.98 -12.42 27.84
CA GLY A 313 -10.74 -12.94 28.97
C GLY A 313 -11.75 -14.03 28.60
N GLU A 314 -11.71 -14.52 27.35
CA GLU A 314 -12.55 -15.63 26.88
C GLU A 314 -12.01 -16.96 27.38
N GLU A 315 -12.91 -17.85 27.74
CA GLU A 315 -12.57 -19.16 28.27
C GLU A 315 -12.77 -20.25 27.22
N SER A 316 -11.88 -21.24 27.23
CA SER A 316 -12.09 -22.48 26.50
C SER A 316 -13.36 -23.21 26.96
N GLU A 317 -13.76 -24.22 26.18
CA GLU A 317 -14.60 -25.29 26.71
C GLU A 317 -13.98 -25.91 27.98
N PRO A 318 -14.77 -26.52 28.87
CA PRO A 318 -14.24 -27.25 30.01
C PRO A 318 -13.36 -28.44 29.59
N SER A 319 -12.24 -28.63 30.29
CA SER A 319 -11.50 -29.89 30.23
C SER A 319 -12.41 -31.08 30.57
N LYS A 320 -12.05 -32.30 30.13
CA LYS A 320 -12.76 -33.52 30.53
C LYS A 320 -12.83 -33.62 32.06
N ARG A 321 -14.05 -33.65 32.60
CA ARG A 321 -14.31 -33.82 34.04
C ARG A 321 -13.63 -35.08 34.58
N LYS A 322 -13.03 -34.97 35.75
CA LYS A 322 -12.37 -36.06 36.48
C LYS A 322 -12.85 -36.12 37.91
#